data_AF-A0AAN9S806-F1
#
_entry.id   AF-A0AAN9S806-F1
#
_cell.length_a   1.000
_cell.length_b   1.000
_cell.length_c   1.000
_cell.angle_alpha   90.00
_cell.angle_beta   90.00
_cell.angle_gamma   90.00
#
_symmetry.space_group_name_H-M   'P 1'
#
loop_
_entity.id
_entity.type
_entity.pdbx_description
1 polymer ?
#
loop_
_entity_poly.entity_id
_entity_poly.type
_entity_poly.pdbx_seq_one_letter_code
_entity_poly.pdbx_strand_id
1 'polypeptide(L)'
;MSSIGQSILMALTVTVNRYASSNLQAVHRTQERVATTTTPTNVELGRRGLVLSTVIATTQVPDSRIQLLKKYQKKSEENKEKNDKERLESYYKRNYKDYFELMEGTLKAKDGKLSDTEKGILDWLQKNK
;
A
#
# COMPACT_ATOMS: atom_id res chain seq x y z
N MET A 1 -40.61 -3.53 -25.81
CA MET A 1 -39.83 -4.24 -24.77
C MET A 1 -38.38 -4.29 -25.25
N SER A 2 -37.54 -3.35 -24.79
CA SER A 2 -36.15 -3.23 -25.24
C SER A 2 -35.22 -3.97 -24.28
N SER A 3 -34.36 -4.80 -24.88
CA SER A 3 -33.56 -5.85 -24.26
C SER A 3 -32.36 -5.28 -23.51
N ILE A 4 -32.31 -5.57 -22.20
CA ILE A 4 -31.21 -5.28 -21.27
C ILE A 4 -29.87 -5.92 -21.72
N GLY A 5 -29.89 -6.78 -22.73
CA GLY A 5 -28.70 -7.43 -23.29
C GLY A 5 -27.78 -6.53 -24.14
N GLN A 6 -28.23 -5.37 -24.62
CA GLN A 6 -27.37 -4.50 -25.44
C GLN A 6 -26.45 -3.58 -24.63
N SER A 7 -26.81 -3.28 -23.38
CA SER A 7 -26.02 -2.39 -22.51
C SER A 7 -24.72 -3.03 -22.02
N ILE A 8 -24.70 -4.36 -21.88
CA ILE A 8 -23.54 -5.09 -21.36
C ILE A 8 -22.43 -5.21 -22.43
N LEU A 9 -22.80 -5.37 -23.71
CA LEU A 9 -21.85 -5.43 -24.82
C LEU A 9 -21.14 -4.08 -25.06
N MET A 10 -21.84 -2.95 -24.92
CA MET A 10 -21.24 -1.60 -25.03
C MET A 10 -20.33 -1.23 -23.85
N ALA A 11 -20.52 -1.85 -22.67
CA ALA A 11 -19.67 -1.60 -21.51
C ALA A 11 -18.31 -2.32 -21.58
N LEU A 12 -18.14 -3.31 -22.45
CA LEU A 12 -16.92 -4.12 -22.56
C LEU A 12 -15.93 -3.60 -23.62
N THR A 13 -16.36 -2.69 -24.50
CA THR A 13 -15.58 -2.18 -25.64
C THR A 13 -14.85 -0.86 -25.40
N VAL A 14 -14.93 -0.27 -24.20
CA VAL A 14 -14.30 1.03 -23.92
C VAL A 14 -13.22 0.87 -22.85
N THR A 15 -11.98 1.16 -23.23
CA THR A 15 -10.76 1.27 -22.39
C THR A 15 -9.79 0.08 -22.28
N VAL A 16 -9.62 -0.73 -23.33
CA VAL A 16 -8.28 -1.29 -23.61
C VAL A 16 -7.42 -0.21 -24.29
N ASN A 17 -6.93 0.76 -23.50
CA ASN A 17 -5.77 1.55 -23.91
C ASN A 17 -5.11 2.25 -22.71
N ARG A 18 -4.23 1.55 -21.98
CA ARG A 18 -3.25 2.22 -21.13
C ARG A 18 -1.94 1.45 -20.97
N TYR A 19 -1.47 0.86 -22.06
CA TYR A 19 -0.07 0.45 -22.21
C TYR A 19 0.40 0.86 -23.60
N ALA A 20 0.47 2.18 -23.81
CA ALA A 20 1.19 2.77 -24.92
C ALA A 20 2.22 3.74 -24.32
N SER A 21 3.47 3.49 -24.70
CA SER A 21 4.65 4.35 -24.55
C SER A 21 5.13 4.72 -23.14
N SER A 22 6.12 3.96 -22.65
CA SER A 22 7.48 4.50 -22.49
C SER A 22 8.48 3.37 -22.21
N ASN A 23 9.06 2.84 -23.30
CA ASN A 23 10.38 2.21 -23.22
C ASN A 23 11.40 3.33 -22.97
N LEU A 24 11.74 3.59 -21.70
CA LEU A 24 12.98 4.30 -21.39
C LEU A 24 14.10 3.27 -21.25
N GLN A 25 14.56 2.76 -22.38
CA GLN A 25 15.95 2.32 -22.50
C GLN A 25 16.78 3.59 -22.66
N ALA A 26 17.36 4.09 -21.56
CA ALA A 26 18.37 5.14 -21.62
C ALA A 26 19.34 5.01 -20.45
N VAL A 27 20.41 4.26 -20.70
CA VAL A 27 21.83 4.61 -20.50
C VAL A 27 22.59 3.32 -20.25
N HIS A 28 23.13 2.79 -21.34
CA HIS A 28 24.11 1.72 -21.36
C HIS A 28 25.40 2.30 -20.76
N ARG A 29 25.67 2.05 -19.47
CA ARG A 29 26.98 2.35 -18.88
C ARG A 29 27.94 1.29 -19.39
N THR A 30 28.90 1.74 -20.19
CA THR A 30 30.03 0.97 -20.70
C THR A 30 30.74 0.23 -19.56
N GLN A 31 30.62 -1.09 -19.54
CA GLN A 31 31.67 -1.96 -19.03
C GLN A 31 31.84 -3.10 -20.02
N GLU A 32 33.04 -3.17 -20.55
CA GLU A 32 33.49 -4.22 -21.45
C GLU A 32 33.54 -5.57 -20.72
N ARG A 33 33.41 -6.63 -21.53
CA ARG A 33 33.97 -7.99 -21.33
C ARG A 33 33.19 -8.96 -20.43
N VAL A 34 32.45 -9.90 -21.01
CA VAL A 34 32.89 -11.22 -21.53
C VAL A 34 31.62 -12.03 -21.84
N ALA A 35 31.47 -12.47 -23.08
CA ALA A 35 30.41 -13.40 -23.49
C ALA A 35 30.82 -14.83 -23.13
N THR A 36 30.00 -15.56 -22.38
CA THR A 36 29.98 -17.03 -22.44
C THR A 36 28.60 -17.59 -22.04
N THR A 37 28.06 -18.40 -22.95
CA THR A 37 27.21 -19.57 -22.73
C THR A 37 25.73 -19.40 -22.40
N THR A 38 24.93 -19.60 -23.43
CA THR A 38 23.53 -20.05 -23.41
C THR A 38 23.38 -21.46 -22.83
N THR A 39 22.56 -21.65 -21.80
CA THR A 39 21.79 -22.89 -21.55
C THR A 39 20.51 -22.55 -20.79
N PRO A 40 19.32 -23.00 -21.24
CA PRO A 40 18.05 -22.77 -20.56
C PRO A 40 17.70 -23.96 -19.67
N THR A 41 17.31 -23.72 -18.41
CA THR A 41 16.33 -24.56 -17.68
C THR A 41 15.93 -23.88 -16.38
N ASN A 42 14.64 -23.51 -16.31
CA ASN A 42 13.75 -23.55 -15.14
C ASN A 42 14.43 -23.74 -13.77
N VAL A 43 14.38 -22.73 -12.91
CA VAL A 43 13.37 -22.53 -11.85
C VAL A 43 13.78 -21.23 -11.16
N GLU A 44 13.39 -20.09 -11.74
CA GLU A 44 13.56 -18.81 -11.06
C GLU A 44 12.39 -18.65 -10.08
N LEU A 45 12.59 -19.19 -8.87
CA LEU A 45 11.72 -18.95 -7.72
C LEU A 45 11.92 -17.49 -7.27
N GLY A 46 11.38 -16.58 -8.08
CA GLY A 46 11.41 -15.15 -7.88
C GLY A 46 10.69 -14.76 -6.59
N ARG A 47 11.42 -14.03 -5.76
CA ARG A 47 10.97 -13.39 -4.52
C ARG A 47 9.61 -12.71 -4.72
N ARG A 48 8.60 -13.09 -3.91
CA ARG A 48 7.23 -12.51 -3.78
C ARG A 48 6.11 -13.18 -4.59
N GLY A 49 5.91 -14.47 -4.37
CA GLY A 49 4.70 -15.17 -4.82
C GLY A 49 4.17 -16.14 -3.78
N LEU A 50 3.93 -15.70 -2.54
CA LEU A 50 3.22 -16.52 -1.56
C LEU A 50 1.72 -16.46 -1.90
N VAL A 51 1.29 -17.27 -2.87
CA VAL A 51 -0.12 -17.44 -3.20
C VAL A 51 -0.75 -18.23 -2.06
N LEU A 52 -1.42 -17.52 -1.14
CA LEU A 52 -2.16 -18.14 -0.05
C LEU A 52 -3.49 -18.68 -0.61
N SER A 53 -3.43 -19.82 -1.30
CA SER A 53 -4.62 -20.53 -1.76
C SER A 53 -5.31 -21.17 -0.56
N THR A 54 -6.38 -20.53 -0.07
CA THR A 54 -7.19 -21.02 1.05
C THR A 54 -8.01 -22.24 0.61
N VAL A 55 -7.42 -23.43 0.66
CA VAL A 55 -8.19 -24.68 0.68
C VAL A 55 -8.75 -24.82 2.09
N ILE A 56 -10.06 -24.58 2.26
CA ILE A 56 -10.78 -24.89 3.50
C ILE A 56 -10.94 -26.42 3.53
N ALA A 57 -9.87 -27.12 3.89
CA ALA A 57 -9.97 -28.48 4.37
C ALA A 57 -10.65 -28.39 5.75
N THR A 58 -11.81 -29.02 5.92
CA THR A 58 -12.45 -29.25 7.22
C THR A 58 -11.63 -30.27 8.03
N THR A 59 -10.37 -29.94 8.30
CA THR A 59 -9.59 -30.67 9.31
C THR A 59 -10.32 -30.45 10.63
N GLN A 60 -10.72 -31.54 11.30
CA GLN A 60 -11.20 -31.51 12.67
C GLN A 60 -10.06 -30.99 13.55
N VAL A 61 -9.96 -29.66 13.63
CA VAL A 61 -9.05 -28.98 14.54
C VAL A 61 -9.56 -29.33 15.95
N PRO A 62 -8.70 -29.82 16.86
CA PRO A 62 -9.14 -30.15 18.20
C PRO A 62 -9.76 -28.91 18.85
N ASP A 63 -10.86 -29.10 19.59
CA ASP A 63 -11.68 -28.01 20.13
C ASP A 63 -10.88 -26.97 20.91
N SER A 64 -9.79 -27.36 21.57
CA SER A 64 -8.87 -26.45 22.28
C SER A 64 -8.20 -25.42 21.38
N ARG A 65 -7.78 -25.80 20.17
CA ARG A 65 -7.21 -24.88 19.18
C ARG A 65 -8.29 -23.96 18.60
N ILE A 66 -9.50 -24.46 18.38
CA ILE A 66 -10.64 -23.65 17.92
C ILE A 66 -11.02 -22.60 18.98
N GLN A 67 -11.06 -22.99 20.25
CA GLN A 67 -11.33 -22.07 21.37
C GLN A 67 -10.27 -20.96 21.48
N LEU A 68 -9.00 -21.29 21.28
CA LEU A 68 -7.92 -20.31 21.28
C LEU A 68 -8.07 -19.31 20.12
N LEU A 69 -8.40 -19.80 18.91
CA LEU A 69 -8.65 -18.94 17.74
C LEU A 69 -9.85 -18.01 17.99
N LYS A 70 -10.96 -18.52 18.53
CA LYS A 70 -12.12 -17.70 18.90
C LYS A 70 -11.76 -16.60 19.90
N LYS A 71 -10.88 -16.88 20.87
CA LYS A 71 -10.39 -15.87 21.83
C LYS A 71 -9.60 -14.75 21.15
N TYR A 72 -8.69 -15.09 20.23
CA TYR A 72 -7.92 -14.09 19.49
C TYR A 72 -8.76 -13.31 18.49
N GLN A 73 -9.74 -13.96 17.86
CA GLN A 73 -10.70 -13.30 16.99
C GLN A 73 -11.50 -12.25 17.77
N LYS A 74 -12.10 -12.65 18.90
CA LYS A 74 -12.81 -11.72 19.79
C LYS A 74 -11.92 -10.55 20.24
N LYS A 75 -10.68 -10.81 20.66
CA LYS A 75 -9.73 -9.75 21.03
C LYS A 75 -9.43 -8.81 19.87
N SER A 76 -9.33 -9.33 18.64
CA SER A 76 -9.05 -8.53 17.46
C SER A 76 -10.23 -7.65 17.07
N GLU A 77 -11.46 -8.15 17.22
CA GLU A 77 -12.69 -7.41 17.00
C GLU A 77 -12.85 -6.29 18.04
N GLU A 78 -12.67 -6.60 19.33
CA GLU A 78 -12.78 -5.62 20.43
C GLU A 78 -11.75 -4.49 20.33
N ASN A 79 -10.53 -4.78 19.86
CA ASN A 79 -9.45 -3.79 19.79
C ASN A 79 -9.29 -3.18 18.38
N LYS A 80 -10.18 -3.50 17.44
CA LYS A 80 -10.02 -3.10 16.04
C LYS A 80 -9.87 -1.59 15.88
N GLU A 81 -10.78 -0.82 16.46
CA GLU A 81 -10.78 0.65 16.34
C GLU A 81 -9.52 1.27 16.94
N LYS A 82 -9.08 0.78 18.10
CA LYS A 82 -7.84 1.22 18.75
C LYS A 82 -6.63 0.92 17.87
N ASN A 83 -6.53 -0.32 17.38
CA ASN A 83 -5.43 -0.74 16.53
C ASN A 83 -5.41 0.04 15.22
N ASP A 84 -6.56 0.25 14.59
CA ASP A 84 -6.66 1.00 13.33
C ASP A 84 -6.24 2.47 13.53
N LYS A 85 -6.64 3.09 14.64
CA LYS A 85 -6.18 4.43 15.01
C LYS A 85 -4.67 4.49 15.21
N GLU A 86 -4.10 3.57 15.99
CA GLU A 86 -2.65 3.52 16.25
C GLU A 86 -1.86 3.26 14.96
N ARG A 87 -2.38 2.40 14.07
CA ARG A 87 -1.77 2.15 12.76
C ARG A 87 -1.75 3.40 11.90
N LEU A 88 -2.84 4.16 11.88
CA LEU A 88 -2.94 5.39 11.10
C LEU A 88 -2.04 6.49 11.68
N GLU A 89 -2.03 6.65 13.00
CA GLU A 89 -1.16 7.60 13.68
C GLU A 89 0.32 7.29 13.45
N SER A 90 0.71 6.01 13.58
CA SER A 90 2.07 5.55 13.28
C SER A 90 2.46 5.79 11.81
N TYR A 91 1.52 5.60 10.88
CA TYR A 91 1.75 5.88 9.47
C TYR A 91 2.07 7.36 9.22
N TYR A 92 1.28 8.28 9.79
CA TYR A 92 1.54 9.71 9.60
C TYR A 92 2.80 10.19 10.33
N LYS A 93 3.11 9.64 11.50
CA LYS A 93 4.36 9.94 12.22
C LYS A 93 5.59 9.50 11.44
N ARG A 94 5.60 8.26 10.93
CA ARG A 94 6.74 7.75 10.14
C ARG A 94 6.94 8.51 8.84
N ASN A 95 5.84 8.96 8.22
CA ASN A 95 5.87 9.72 6.97
C ASN A 95 5.69 11.23 7.22
N TYR A 96 5.97 11.71 8.43
CA TYR A 96 5.70 13.09 8.81
C TYR A 96 6.38 14.07 7.86
N LYS A 97 7.62 13.76 7.48
CA LYS A 97 8.43 14.57 6.58
C LYS A 97 7.71 14.81 5.25
N ASP A 98 7.24 13.75 4.60
CA ASP A 98 6.66 13.86 3.26
C ASP A 98 5.31 14.61 3.24
N TYR A 99 4.55 14.55 4.34
CA TYR A 99 3.23 15.19 4.40
C TYR A 99 3.26 16.60 4.99
N PHE A 100 4.11 16.85 5.98
CA PHE A 100 4.01 18.04 6.81
C PHE A 100 5.26 18.93 6.80
N GLU A 101 6.42 18.48 6.28
CA GLU A 101 7.65 19.29 6.27
C GLU A 101 7.47 20.60 5.50
N LEU A 102 6.79 20.56 4.35
CA LEU A 102 6.52 21.75 3.54
C LEU A 102 5.63 22.76 4.29
N MET A 103 4.59 22.26 4.97
CA MET A 103 3.67 23.08 5.75
C MET A 103 4.36 23.68 6.97
N GLU A 104 5.14 22.87 7.70
CA GLU A 104 5.94 23.31 8.84
C GLU A 104 6.96 24.38 8.41
N GLY A 105 7.66 24.18 7.29
CA GLY A 105 8.63 25.13 6.75
C GLY A 105 8.00 26.46 6.32
N THR A 106 6.85 26.42 5.66
CA THR A 106 6.11 27.63 5.23
C THR A 106 5.63 28.44 6.42
N LEU A 107 5.13 27.76 7.46
CA LEU A 107 4.66 28.43 8.69
C LEU A 107 5.83 29.01 9.50
N LYS A 108 6.96 28.29 9.58
CA LYS A 108 8.15 28.80 10.27
C LYS A 108 8.78 30.00 9.55
N ALA A 109 8.74 30.04 8.22
CA ALA A 109 9.28 31.14 7.43
C ALA A 109 8.48 32.46 7.56
N LYS A 110 7.28 32.42 8.16
CA LYS A 110 6.41 33.60 8.33
C LYS A 110 6.78 34.51 9.51
N ASP A 111 7.95 34.33 10.14
CA ASP A 111 8.63 35.22 11.10
C ASP A 111 7.72 36.22 11.86
N GLY A 112 6.81 35.69 12.67
CA GLY A 112 6.02 36.47 13.63
C GLY A 112 4.69 37.05 13.13
N LYS A 113 4.36 36.93 11.83
CA LYS A 113 3.03 37.29 11.29
C LYS A 113 2.07 36.09 11.22
N LEU A 114 2.19 35.13 12.14
CA LEU A 114 1.28 33.98 12.17
C LEU A 114 -0.04 34.38 12.82
N SER A 115 -1.15 34.05 12.16
CA SER A 115 -2.48 34.11 12.78
C SER A 115 -2.57 33.14 13.96
N ASP A 116 -3.52 33.35 14.86
CA ASP A 116 -3.72 32.44 16.01
C ASP A 116 -3.99 30.99 15.56
N THR A 117 -4.67 30.82 14.43
CA THR A 117 -4.87 29.52 13.78
C THR A 117 -3.56 28.91 13.27
N GLU A 118 -2.70 29.68 12.62
CA GLU A 118 -1.39 29.21 12.13
C GLU A 118 -0.46 28.81 13.28
N LYS A 119 -0.49 29.55 14.40
CA LYS A 119 0.22 29.17 15.63
C LYS A 119 -0.29 27.85 16.20
N GLY A 120 -1.61 27.67 16.25
CA GLY A 120 -2.21 26.41 16.71
C GLY A 120 -1.86 25.21 15.82
N ILE A 121 -1.79 25.41 14.50
CA ILE A 121 -1.34 24.38 13.56
C ILE A 121 0.14 24.04 13.80
N LEU A 122 0.99 25.05 13.97
CA LEU A 122 2.42 24.83 14.21
C LEU A 122 2.67 24.07 15.52
N ASP A 123 1.95 24.41 16.59
CA ASP A 123 2.04 23.71 17.88
C ASP A 123 1.55 22.25 17.76
N TRP A 124 0.44 22.04 17.06
CA TRP A 124 -0.05 20.68 16.79
C TRP A 124 0.96 19.86 15.97
N LEU A 125 1.55 20.46 14.93
CA LEU A 125 2.56 19.82 14.10
C LEU A 125 3.80 19.43 14.89
N GLN A 126 4.27 20.28 15.82
CA GLN A 126 5.39 19.95 16.69
C GLN A 126 5.07 18.82 17.66
N LYS A 127 3.86 18.80 18.22
CA LYS A 127 3.40 17.78 19.16
C LYS A 127 3.16 16.41 18.52
N ASN A 128 2.81 16.37 17.23
CA ASN A 128 2.46 15.14 16.50
C ASN A 128 3.53 14.69 15.51
N LYS A 129 4.76 15.22 15.64
CA LYS A 129 5.94 14.79 14.89
C LYS A 129 6.44 13.42 15.31
#